data_AF-A0A382ZPL7-F1
#
_entry.id   AF-A0A382ZPL7-F1
#
_cell.length_a   1.000
_cell.length_b   1.000
_cell.length_c   1.000
_cell.angle_alpha   90.00
_cell.angle_beta   90.00
_cell.angle_gamma   90.00
#
_symmetry.space_group_name_H-M   'P 1'
#
loop_
_entity.id
_entity.type
_entity.pdbx_description
1 polymer ?
#
loop_
_entity_poly.entity_id
_entity_poly.type
_entity_poly.pdbx_seq_one_letter_code
_entity_poly.pdbx_strand_id
1 'polypeptide(L)'
;MREKRQSVASEMKCILTSLLTIGSCLPAAKAEKDSFDGFLKPAFQQNCIKCHGEKEKVKGKVNLLALKNSAELEGNAKLLGKLIEALEFEDMPPEEEPLLDPKLRNHMVAELKTI
;
A
#
# COMPACT_ATOMS: atom_id res chain seq x y z
N MET A 1 -44.65 -17.53 52.63
CA MET A 1 -44.04 -17.10 53.90
C MET A 1 -42.59 -16.70 53.61
N ARG A 2 -42.24 -15.45 53.94
CA ARG A 2 -40.86 -14.96 54.05
C ARG A 2 -40.41 -15.25 55.47
N GLU A 3 -39.18 -15.72 55.65
CA GLU A 3 -38.31 -15.39 56.78
C GLU A 3 -36.90 -15.95 56.50
N LYS A 4 -35.75 -15.38 56.89
CA LYS A 4 -35.22 -14.02 57.01
C LYS A 4 -33.78 -14.19 57.52
N ARG A 5 -32.78 -13.70 56.76
CA ARG A 5 -31.48 -13.13 57.23
C ARG A 5 -30.50 -14.08 57.95
N GLN A 6 -29.18 -13.90 58.05
CA GLN A 6 -28.08 -13.13 57.43
C GLN A 6 -26.80 -13.58 58.20
N SER A 7 -25.63 -13.07 57.79
CA SER A 7 -24.32 -13.01 58.50
C SER A 7 -23.40 -14.21 58.33
N VAL A 8 -22.09 -14.10 58.08
CA VAL A 8 -21.11 -12.99 57.96
C VAL A 8 -19.87 -13.61 57.26
N ALA A 9 -19.28 -12.99 56.24
CA ALA A 9 -18.01 -12.24 56.23
C ALA A 9 -16.70 -13.05 56.47
N SER A 10 -15.63 -12.60 55.79
CA SER A 10 -14.21 -13.03 55.79
C SER A 10 -13.85 -14.23 54.89
N GLU A 11 -12.96 -14.16 53.90
CA GLU A 11 -11.83 -13.26 53.68
C GLU A 11 -11.62 -12.99 52.17
N MET A 12 -11.56 -11.71 51.83
CA MET A 12 -10.92 -11.18 50.64
C MET A 12 -9.40 -11.33 50.81
N LYS A 13 -8.79 -12.37 50.23
CA LYS A 13 -7.34 -12.40 50.01
C LYS A 13 -7.05 -12.68 48.54
N CYS A 14 -7.03 -11.57 47.82
CA CYS A 14 -6.15 -11.27 46.71
C CYS A 14 -4.81 -12.05 46.76
N ILE A 15 -4.23 -12.26 45.57
CA ILE A 15 -2.79 -12.36 45.29
C ILE A 15 -2.25 -13.79 45.02
N LEU A 16 -1.89 -13.99 43.74
CA LEU A 16 -0.85 -14.90 43.20
C LEU A 16 -1.27 -16.39 43.15
N THR A 17 -1.22 -17.14 42.07
CA THR A 17 -0.43 -17.09 40.85
C THR A 17 -0.97 -18.20 39.96
N SER A 18 -1.47 -17.87 38.77
CA SER A 18 -1.52 -18.83 37.66
C SER A 18 -1.28 -18.04 36.38
N LEU A 19 0.00 -17.63 36.25
CA LEU A 19 0.63 -17.40 34.96
C LEU A 19 0.41 -18.67 34.11
N LEU A 20 -0.22 -18.54 32.96
CA LEU A 20 0.50 -18.43 31.68
C LEU A 20 -0.56 -18.47 30.58
N THR A 21 -1.23 -17.35 30.36
CA THR A 21 -2.04 -17.15 29.16
C THR A 21 -1.10 -17.28 27.97
N ILE A 22 -1.27 -18.39 27.28
CA ILE A 22 -0.64 -18.83 26.04
C ILE A 22 -0.43 -17.61 25.15
N GLY A 23 0.84 -17.36 24.83
CA GLY A 23 1.25 -16.36 23.86
C GLY A 23 0.47 -16.57 22.58
N SER A 24 -0.54 -15.74 22.37
CA SER A 24 -1.16 -15.56 21.07
C SER A 24 -0.09 -14.91 20.21
N CYS A 25 0.66 -15.75 19.50
CA CYS A 25 1.53 -15.34 18.43
C CYS A 25 0.62 -14.65 17.41
N LEU A 26 0.54 -13.32 17.49
CA LEU A 26 0.07 -12.55 16.36
C LEU A 26 1.09 -12.84 15.24
N PRO A 27 0.65 -13.26 14.05
CA PRO A 27 1.49 -13.06 12.89
C PRO A 27 1.71 -11.56 12.83
N ALA A 28 2.93 -11.10 13.14
CA ALA A 28 3.39 -9.85 12.59
C ALA A 28 3.32 -10.08 11.09
N ALA A 29 2.24 -9.61 10.45
CA ALA A 29 2.16 -9.49 9.02
C ALA A 29 3.36 -8.64 8.64
N LYS A 30 4.46 -9.31 8.27
CA LYS A 30 5.56 -8.65 7.59
C LYS A 30 4.89 -8.11 6.35
N ALA A 31 4.79 -6.79 6.28
CA ALA A 31 4.47 -6.12 5.04
C ALA A 31 5.62 -6.47 4.08
N GLU A 32 5.48 -7.59 3.38
CA GLU A 32 6.14 -7.81 2.10
C GLU A 32 5.80 -6.55 1.30
N LYS A 33 6.80 -5.71 1.03
CA LYS A 33 6.60 -4.58 0.13
C LYS A 33 6.29 -5.20 -1.21
N ASP A 34 5.01 -5.17 -1.58
CA ASP A 34 4.58 -5.46 -2.94
C ASP A 34 5.46 -4.65 -3.90
N SER A 35 5.77 -5.22 -5.06
CA SER A 35 6.58 -4.58 -6.10
C SER A 35 6.13 -3.14 -6.37
N PHE A 36 4.83 -2.89 -6.23
CA PHE A 36 4.29 -1.54 -6.31
C PHE A 36 4.89 -0.56 -5.30
N ASP A 37 4.83 -0.85 -4.00
CA ASP A 37 5.37 0.05 -2.97
C ASP A 37 6.91 0.02 -2.91
N GLY A 38 7.51 -1.11 -3.29
CA GLY A 38 8.96 -1.29 -3.31
C GLY A 38 9.67 -0.57 -4.46
N PHE A 39 9.01 -0.44 -5.61
CA PHE A 39 9.66 0.02 -6.84
C PHE A 39 8.78 0.96 -7.69
N LEU A 40 7.57 0.54 -8.11
CA LEU A 40 6.77 1.32 -9.06
C LEU A 40 6.38 2.69 -8.53
N LYS A 41 5.92 2.76 -7.29
CA LYS A 41 5.48 4.01 -6.64
C LYS A 41 6.65 5.00 -6.49
N PRO A 42 7.82 4.61 -5.95
CA PRO A 42 9.01 5.45 -6.01
C PRO A 42 9.37 5.89 -7.45
N ALA A 43 9.31 4.98 -8.43
CA ALA A 43 9.64 5.32 -9.81
C ALA A 43 8.69 6.37 -10.41
N PHE A 44 7.38 6.25 -10.15
CA PHE A 44 6.40 7.26 -10.55
C PHE A 44 6.63 8.60 -9.87
N GLN A 45 6.96 8.59 -8.57
CA GLN A 45 7.26 9.80 -7.81
C GLN A 45 8.48 10.55 -8.36
N GLN A 46 9.50 9.84 -8.82
CA GLN A 46 10.69 10.48 -9.36
C GLN A 46 10.51 10.98 -10.79
N ASN A 47 9.76 10.25 -11.63
CA ASN A 47 9.82 10.46 -13.07
C ASN A 47 8.51 10.93 -13.71
N CYS A 48 7.36 10.77 -13.05
CA CYS A 48 6.06 10.91 -13.70
C CYS A 48 5.18 12.00 -13.08
N ILE A 49 5.19 12.13 -11.75
CA ILE A 49 4.22 13.00 -11.04
C ILE A 49 4.39 14.49 -11.35
N LYS A 50 5.58 14.94 -11.77
CA LYS A 50 5.81 16.32 -12.24
C LYS A 50 4.79 16.75 -13.29
N CYS A 51 4.37 15.84 -14.16
CA CYS A 51 3.35 16.11 -15.19
C CYS A 51 2.00 15.43 -14.91
N HIS A 52 2.03 14.30 -14.22
CA HIS A 52 0.87 13.45 -13.93
C HIS A 52 0.52 13.45 -12.43
N GLY A 53 0.43 14.62 -11.81
CA GLY A 53 -0.08 14.73 -10.43
C GLY A 53 0.21 16.04 -9.71
N GLU A 54 1.46 16.52 -9.72
CA GLU A 54 1.90 17.66 -8.90
C GLU A 54 1.45 19.03 -9.44
N LYS A 55 1.31 19.16 -10.76
CA LYS A 55 0.85 20.40 -11.40
C LYS A 55 -0.66 20.57 -11.25
N GLU A 56 -1.10 21.82 -11.08
CA GLU A 56 -2.52 22.19 -11.06
C GLU A 56 -3.26 21.68 -12.32
N LYS A 57 -2.61 21.79 -13.48
CA LYS A 57 -3.06 21.15 -14.73
C LYS A 57 -2.38 19.79 -14.92
N VAL A 58 -3.09 18.74 -14.54
CA VAL A 58 -2.64 17.35 -14.70
C VAL A 58 -2.68 16.93 -16.18
N LYS A 59 -1.52 16.57 -16.77
CA LYS A 59 -1.44 16.11 -18.15
C LYS A 59 -2.20 14.77 -18.32
N GLY A 60 -2.90 14.63 -19.45
CA GLY A 60 -3.65 13.41 -19.79
C GLY A 60 -4.82 13.05 -18.86
N LYS A 61 -5.15 13.91 -17.87
CA LYS A 61 -6.09 13.60 -16.77
C LYS A 61 -5.68 12.34 -15.98
N VAL A 62 -4.39 12.02 -15.97
CA VAL A 62 -3.83 10.88 -15.23
C VAL A 62 -3.08 11.43 -14.02
N ASN A 63 -3.55 11.09 -12.81
CA ASN A 63 -2.92 11.51 -11.56
C ASN A 63 -2.27 10.29 -10.86
N LEU A 64 -0.99 10.07 -11.15
CA LEU A 64 -0.19 9.00 -10.54
C LEU A 64 0.22 9.31 -9.10
N LEU A 65 0.18 10.58 -8.68
CA LEU A 65 0.42 10.98 -7.30
C LEU A 65 -0.70 10.48 -6.36
N ALA A 66 -1.92 10.33 -6.87
CA ALA A 66 -3.06 9.87 -6.10
C ALA A 66 -3.10 8.36 -5.89
N LEU A 67 -2.28 7.58 -6.62
CA LEU A 67 -2.26 6.12 -6.54
C LEU A 67 -1.69 5.65 -5.21
N LYS A 68 -2.45 4.82 -4.49
CA LYS A 68 -2.05 4.36 -3.15
C LYS A 68 -1.37 3.00 -3.16
N ASN A 69 -1.83 2.09 -4.02
CA ASN A 69 -1.42 0.69 -4.09
C ASN A 69 -1.65 0.11 -5.50
N SER A 70 -1.17 -1.11 -5.72
CA SER A 70 -1.34 -1.88 -6.97
C SER A 70 -2.80 -2.15 -7.33
N ALA A 71 -3.67 -2.42 -6.33
CA ALA A 71 -5.09 -2.72 -6.56
C ALA A 71 -5.85 -1.56 -7.24
N GLU A 72 -5.43 -0.30 -7.05
CA GLU A 72 -6.01 0.84 -7.78
C GLU A 72 -5.65 0.84 -9.28
N LEU A 73 -4.50 0.28 -9.66
CA LEU A 73 -4.13 0.05 -11.07
C LEU A 73 -4.82 -1.19 -11.64
N GLU A 74 -4.84 -2.29 -10.88
CA GLU A 74 -5.53 -3.53 -11.26
C GLU A 74 -7.03 -3.28 -11.52
N GLY A 75 -7.68 -2.52 -10.64
CA GLY A 75 -9.06 -2.08 -10.79
C GLY A 75 -9.31 -1.09 -11.94
N ASN A 76 -8.25 -0.61 -12.60
CA ASN A 76 -8.32 0.32 -13.72
C ASN A 76 -7.45 -0.17 -14.89
N ALA A 77 -7.83 -1.30 -15.47
CA ALA A 77 -7.16 -1.91 -16.63
C ALA A 77 -6.87 -0.95 -17.78
N LYS A 78 -7.75 0.05 -18.02
CA LYS A 78 -7.53 1.08 -19.05
C LYS A 78 -6.34 1.98 -18.72
N LEU A 79 -6.17 2.37 -17.46
CA LEU A 79 -5.01 3.16 -17.04
C LEU A 79 -3.74 2.31 -17.08
N LEU A 80 -3.81 1.08 -16.56
CA LEU A 80 -2.68 0.16 -16.56
C LEU A 80 -2.13 -0.09 -17.97
N GLY A 81 -3.01 -0.44 -18.92
CA GLY A 81 -2.63 -0.64 -20.32
C GLY A 81 -1.97 0.60 -20.93
N LYS A 82 -2.53 1.79 -20.69
CA LYS A 82 -1.95 3.05 -21.17
C LYS A 82 -0.58 3.36 -20.58
N LEU A 83 -0.34 3.02 -19.31
CA LEU A 83 0.97 3.19 -18.69
C LEU A 83 2.00 2.26 -19.31
N ILE A 84 1.62 1.00 -19.56
CA ILE A 84 2.47 0.03 -20.23
C ILE A 84 2.80 0.51 -21.65
N GLU A 85 1.78 0.85 -22.46
CA GLU A 85 1.97 1.35 -23.83
C GLU A 85 2.86 2.59 -23.86
N ALA A 86 2.61 3.59 -23.01
CA ALA A 86 3.40 4.81 -23.00
C ALA A 86 4.88 4.58 -22.66
N LEU A 87 5.18 3.57 -21.82
CA LEU A 87 6.55 3.19 -21.48
C LEU A 87 7.18 2.29 -22.55
N GLU A 88 6.42 1.37 -23.16
CA GLU A 88 6.90 0.48 -24.21
C GLU A 88 7.24 1.22 -25.51
N PHE A 89 6.42 2.21 -25.87
CA PHE A 89 6.61 3.03 -27.06
C PHE A 89 7.45 4.28 -26.82
N GLU A 90 7.93 4.48 -25.60
CA GLU A 90 8.75 5.64 -25.21
C GLU A 90 8.04 7.00 -25.43
N ASP A 91 6.70 6.99 -25.49
CA ASP A 91 5.85 8.20 -25.62
C ASP A 91 5.92 9.10 -24.37
N MET A 92 6.39 8.54 -23.26
CA MET A 92 6.68 9.25 -22.02
C MET A 92 8.13 9.00 -21.60
N PRO A 93 8.85 10.03 -21.15
CA PRO A 93 8.41 11.40 -20.84
C PRO A 93 8.20 12.27 -22.10
N PRO A 94 7.54 13.45 -22.00
CA PRO A 94 7.39 14.35 -23.14
C PRO A 94 8.75 14.88 -23.61
N GLU A 95 8.85 15.34 -24.86
CA GLU A 95 10.11 15.77 -25.50
C GLU A 95 10.90 16.82 -24.73
N GLU A 96 10.24 17.65 -23.90
CA GLU A 96 10.91 18.68 -23.10
C GLU A 96 11.54 18.14 -21.80
N GLU A 97 11.29 16.89 -21.44
CA GLU A 97 11.84 16.22 -20.26
C GLU A 97 12.90 15.18 -20.66
N PRO A 98 13.89 14.91 -19.79
CA PRO A 98 14.87 13.87 -20.05
C PRO A 98 14.22 12.49 -20.25
N LEU A 99 14.75 11.71 -21.20
CA LEU A 99 14.34 10.32 -21.38
C LEU A 99 14.67 9.47 -20.14
N LEU A 100 13.87 8.43 -19.92
CA LEU A 100 14.15 7.44 -18.87
C LEU A 100 15.36 6.60 -19.25
N ASP A 101 16.12 6.17 -18.23
CA ASP A 101 17.09 5.11 -18.40
C ASP A 101 16.39 3.84 -18.95
N PRO A 102 16.89 3.22 -20.02
CA PRO A 102 16.22 2.07 -20.63
C PRO A 102 16.07 0.87 -19.68
N LYS A 103 16.98 0.67 -18.73
CA LYS A 103 16.86 -0.43 -17.75
C LYS A 103 15.75 -0.13 -16.76
N LEU A 104 15.67 1.11 -16.27
CA LEU A 104 14.57 1.55 -15.41
C LEU A 104 13.22 1.37 -16.12
N ARG A 105 13.09 1.88 -17.35
CA ARG A 105 11.85 1.79 -18.14
C ARG A 105 11.42 0.34 -18.37
N ASN A 106 12.35 -0.52 -18.81
CA ASN A 106 12.05 -1.93 -19.04
C ASN A 106 11.65 -2.65 -17.74
N HIS A 107 12.27 -2.30 -16.61
CA HIS A 107 11.88 -2.85 -15.32
C HIS A 107 10.49 -2.37 -14.90
N MET A 108 10.16 -1.09 -15.08
CA MET A 108 8.80 -0.57 -14.84
C MET A 108 7.75 -1.30 -15.68
N VAL A 109 8.01 -1.53 -16.97
CA VAL A 109 7.10 -2.30 -17.84
C VAL A 109 6.93 -3.74 -17.34
N ALA A 110 8.02 -4.40 -16.95
CA ALA A 110 7.97 -5.77 -16.43
C ALA A 110 7.10 -5.87 -15.18
N GLU A 111 7.29 -4.97 -14.19
CA GLU A 111 6.49 -4.96 -12.96
C GLU A 111 5.01 -4.62 -13.25
N LEU A 112 4.74 -3.64 -14.13
CA LEU A 112 3.37 -3.27 -14.50
C LEU A 112 2.60 -4.41 -15.17
N LYS A 113 3.28 -5.27 -15.94
CA LYS A 113 2.66 -6.46 -16.56
C LYS A 113 2.33 -7.58 -15.58
N THR A 114 2.79 -7.48 -14.34
CA THR A 114 2.45 -8.45 -13.27
C THR A 114 1.26 -8.03 -12.42
N ILE A 115 0.83 -6.76 -12.55
CA ILE A 115 -0.43 -6.24 -12.01
C ILE A 115 -1.58 -6.70 -12.90
#